data_AF-A0A2G9TSV4-F1
#
_entry.id   AF-A0A2G9TSV4-F1
#
_cell.length_a   1.000
_cell.length_b   1.000
_cell.length_c   1.000
_cell.angle_alpha   90.00
_cell.angle_beta   90.00
_cell.angle_gamma   90.00
#
_symmetry.space_group_name_H-M   'P 1'
#
loop_
_entity.id
_entity.type
_entity.pdbx_description
1 polymer ?
#
loop_
_entity_poly.entity_id
_entity_poly.type
_entity_poly.pdbx_seq_one_letter_code
_entity_poly.pdbx_strand_id
1 'polypeptide(L)'
;MEASSHEMPLEEKNEYMSPFKTLHGTKFKKEVLDQTMTIFTTFGDGKLAKKGEHMKKILPDLVDLDWVENMGKEFDMESVLCHGDLWSMNVLWRKNGDALSMAAVVDYQTAHFGCAATDLVRVFCTCLSGKDRQAHWEELLEDFYDYLKEEMDGRKMPYTLEQLKEAYRQYFPIGAFMVVPMIGPYFEMVCKSCDEDSKKKRTGHRDAGQTFN
;
A
#
# COMPACT_ATOMS: atom_id res chain seq x y z
N MET A 1 12.47 9.75 -1.39
CA MET A 1 12.17 9.31 -2.78
C MET A 1 11.52 10.45 -3.55
N GLU A 2 10.37 10.95 -3.08
CA GLU A 2 9.64 12.05 -3.75
C GLU A 2 10.49 13.32 -3.96
N ALA A 3 11.11 13.85 -2.90
CA ALA A 3 11.96 15.04 -3.01
C ALA A 3 13.13 14.87 -3.99
N SER A 4 13.77 13.69 -4.00
CA SER A 4 14.87 13.38 -4.92
C SER A 4 14.42 13.25 -6.36
N SER A 5 13.17 12.86 -6.61
CA SER A 5 12.60 12.66 -7.95
C SER A 5 12.12 13.95 -8.62
N HIS A 6 12.01 15.05 -7.86
CA HIS A 6 11.48 16.31 -8.35
C HIS A 6 12.26 16.84 -9.56
N GLU A 7 13.59 16.71 -9.51
CA GLU A 7 14.52 17.24 -10.53
C GLU A 7 14.85 16.24 -11.65
N MET A 8 14.26 15.05 -11.66
CA MET A 8 14.53 14.07 -12.73
C MET A 8 14.09 14.59 -14.11
N PRO A 9 14.92 14.43 -15.15
CA PRO A 9 14.55 14.71 -16.54
C PRO A 9 13.34 13.89 -17.00
N LEU A 10 12.53 14.46 -17.89
CA LEU A 10 11.31 13.80 -18.39
C LEU A 10 11.60 12.48 -19.10
N GLU A 11 12.74 12.40 -19.80
CA GLU A 11 13.21 11.19 -20.47
C GLU A 11 13.40 10.04 -19.48
N GLU A 12 14.03 10.30 -18.33
CA GLU A 12 14.22 9.31 -17.27
C GLU A 12 12.90 8.96 -16.58
N LYS A 13 11.99 9.93 -16.41
CA LYS A 13 10.64 9.67 -15.87
C LYS A 13 9.85 8.68 -16.74
N ASN A 14 10.02 8.74 -18.07
CA ASN A 14 9.31 7.88 -19.01
C ASN A 14 9.79 6.42 -19.01
N GLU A 15 10.94 6.11 -18.40
CA GLU A 15 11.41 4.73 -18.23
C GLU A 15 10.56 3.96 -17.19
N TYR A 16 9.87 4.69 -16.31
CA TYR A 16 9.03 4.10 -15.28
C TYR A 16 7.61 3.85 -15.79
N MET A 17 7.25 2.57 -15.91
CA MET A 17 5.92 2.17 -16.33
C MET A 17 4.97 2.07 -15.14
N SER A 18 3.87 2.82 -15.19
CA SER A 18 2.82 2.73 -14.18
C SER A 18 2.23 1.31 -14.12
N PRO A 19 2.12 0.70 -12.93
CA PRO A 19 1.45 -0.58 -12.79
C PRO A 19 -0.02 -0.48 -13.22
N PHE A 20 -0.67 0.68 -13.04
CA PHE A 20 -2.05 0.89 -13.45
C PHE A 20 -2.21 0.75 -14.97
N LYS A 21 -1.29 1.31 -15.76
CA LYS A 21 -1.27 1.12 -17.23
C LYS A 21 -1.15 -0.35 -17.63
N THR A 22 -0.33 -1.14 -16.95
CA THR A 22 -0.20 -2.58 -17.20
C THR A 22 -1.48 -3.34 -16.83
N LEU A 23 -2.22 -2.85 -15.83
CA LEU A 23 -3.54 -3.35 -15.43
C LEU A 23 -4.70 -2.93 -16.37
N HIS A 24 -4.48 -2.11 -17.40
CA HIS A 24 -5.55 -1.59 -18.27
C HIS A 24 -6.29 -2.64 -19.11
N GLY A 25 -5.82 -3.88 -19.20
CA GLY A 25 -6.50 -4.95 -19.94
C GLY A 25 -7.90 -5.24 -19.37
N THR A 26 -8.96 -5.04 -20.15
CA THR A 26 -10.37 -5.23 -19.72
C THR A 26 -10.66 -6.62 -19.14
N LYS A 27 -9.96 -7.65 -19.64
CA LYS A 27 -10.04 -9.02 -19.11
C LYS A 27 -9.35 -9.15 -17.74
N PHE A 28 -8.17 -8.56 -17.59
CA PHE A 28 -7.44 -8.52 -16.33
C PHE A 28 -8.21 -7.77 -15.24
N LYS A 29 -8.78 -6.59 -15.58
CA LYS A 29 -9.68 -5.84 -14.69
C LYS A 29 -10.83 -6.74 -14.21
N LYS A 30 -11.57 -7.40 -15.13
CA LYS A 30 -12.70 -8.25 -14.76
C LYS A 30 -12.30 -9.45 -13.88
N GLU A 31 -11.22 -10.15 -14.23
CA GLU A 31 -10.74 -11.31 -13.48
C GLU A 31 -10.30 -10.93 -12.06
N VAL A 32 -9.55 -9.85 -11.89
CA VAL A 32 -9.13 -9.35 -10.56
C VAL A 32 -10.33 -8.93 -9.72
N LEU A 33 -11.32 -8.24 -10.32
CA LEU A 33 -12.54 -7.86 -9.63
C LEU A 33 -13.35 -9.09 -9.19
N ASP A 34 -13.56 -10.06 -10.09
CA ASP A 34 -14.31 -11.28 -9.80
C ASP A 34 -13.61 -12.12 -8.69
N GLN A 35 -12.29 -12.24 -8.73
CA GLN A 35 -11.49 -12.89 -7.69
C GLN A 35 -11.60 -12.16 -6.35
N THR A 36 -11.44 -10.84 -6.35
CA THR A 36 -11.55 -10.01 -5.14
C THR A 36 -12.93 -10.16 -4.49
N MET A 37 -13.99 -10.14 -5.31
CA MET A 37 -15.35 -10.34 -4.83
C MET A 37 -15.58 -11.75 -4.28
N THR A 38 -14.97 -12.76 -4.90
CA THR A 38 -15.02 -14.15 -4.39
C THR A 38 -14.35 -14.27 -3.03
N ILE A 39 -13.14 -13.70 -2.86
CA ILE A 39 -12.44 -13.66 -1.58
C ILE A 39 -13.33 -12.96 -0.55
N PHE A 40 -13.88 -11.80 -0.89
CA PHE A 40 -14.65 -11.00 0.06
C PHE A 40 -15.97 -11.67 0.47
N THR A 41 -16.70 -12.32 -0.44
CA THR A 41 -17.97 -12.97 -0.10
C THR A 41 -17.79 -14.29 0.64
N THR A 42 -16.68 -15.00 0.43
CA THR A 42 -16.40 -16.29 1.09
C THR A 42 -15.64 -16.13 2.41
N PHE A 43 -15.01 -14.96 2.64
CA PHE A 43 -14.23 -14.69 3.84
C PHE A 43 -15.01 -14.96 5.14
N GLY A 44 -14.35 -15.65 6.08
CA GLY A 44 -14.89 -15.95 7.40
C GLY A 44 -16.20 -16.73 7.37
N ASP A 45 -16.28 -17.75 6.52
CA ASP A 45 -17.47 -18.61 6.31
C ASP A 45 -18.70 -17.83 5.85
N GLY A 46 -18.51 -16.83 4.98
CA GLY A 46 -19.60 -16.04 4.42
C GLY A 46 -20.11 -14.92 5.31
N LYS A 47 -19.44 -14.60 6.43
CA LYS A 47 -19.78 -13.48 7.32
C LYS A 47 -19.88 -12.12 6.60
N LEU A 48 -19.15 -11.97 5.50
CA LEU A 48 -19.13 -10.75 4.70
C LEU A 48 -20.01 -10.80 3.45
N ALA A 49 -20.73 -11.90 3.18
CA ALA A 49 -21.49 -12.10 1.94
C ALA A 49 -22.45 -10.94 1.61
N LYS A 50 -23.27 -10.48 2.58
CA LYS A 50 -24.20 -9.35 2.36
C LYS A 50 -23.47 -8.04 2.02
N LYS A 51 -22.33 -7.78 2.66
CA LYS A 51 -21.50 -6.60 2.37
C LYS A 51 -20.80 -6.73 1.01
N GLY A 52 -20.36 -7.93 0.66
CA GLY A 52 -19.81 -8.24 -0.66
C GLY A 52 -20.82 -8.03 -1.78
N GLU A 53 -22.06 -8.47 -1.62
CA GLU A 53 -23.10 -8.22 -2.62
C GLU A 53 -23.45 -6.73 -2.77
N HIS A 54 -23.36 -5.95 -1.70
CA HIS A 54 -23.47 -4.50 -1.80
C HIS A 54 -22.26 -3.87 -2.53
N MET A 55 -21.04 -4.31 -2.18
CA MET A 55 -19.80 -3.88 -2.84
C MET A 55 -19.83 -4.15 -4.35
N LYS A 56 -20.34 -5.31 -4.79
CA LYS A 56 -20.50 -5.65 -6.22
C LYS A 56 -21.33 -4.62 -6.99
N LYS A 57 -22.34 -4.03 -6.36
CA LYS A 57 -23.24 -3.06 -7.00
C LYS A 57 -22.57 -1.70 -7.22
N ILE A 58 -21.67 -1.31 -6.33
CA ILE A 58 -20.93 -0.03 -6.40
C ILE A 58 -19.60 -0.17 -7.13
N LEU A 59 -19.12 -1.39 -7.35
CA LEU A 59 -17.81 -1.67 -7.93
C LEU A 59 -17.55 -1.00 -9.29
N PRO A 60 -18.53 -0.97 -10.23
CA PRO A 60 -18.35 -0.27 -11.51
C PRO A 60 -18.12 1.23 -11.36
N ASP A 61 -18.71 1.84 -10.33
CA ASP A 61 -18.56 3.26 -10.02
C ASP A 61 -17.31 3.52 -9.16
N LEU A 62 -16.82 2.49 -8.47
CA LEU A 62 -15.69 2.57 -7.57
C LEU A 62 -14.37 2.53 -8.32
N VAL A 63 -14.16 1.57 -9.22
CA VAL A 63 -12.83 1.28 -9.80
C VAL A 63 -12.66 1.94 -11.16
N ASP A 64 -12.13 3.16 -11.16
CA ASP A 64 -11.69 3.85 -12.37
C ASP A 64 -10.15 3.96 -12.40
N LEU A 65 -9.49 2.98 -13.03
CA LEU A 65 -8.02 2.96 -13.15
C LEU A 65 -7.47 4.05 -14.07
N ASP A 66 -8.27 4.51 -15.04
CA ASP A 66 -7.86 5.60 -15.93
C ASP A 66 -7.88 6.93 -15.18
N TRP A 67 -8.85 7.11 -14.28
CA TRP A 67 -8.86 8.23 -13.32
C TRP A 67 -7.66 8.16 -12.37
N VAL A 68 -7.35 6.99 -11.79
CA VAL A 68 -6.18 6.83 -10.90
C VAL A 68 -4.87 7.22 -11.60
N GLU A 69 -4.69 6.81 -12.85
CA GLU A 69 -3.49 7.15 -13.63
C GLU A 69 -3.37 8.68 -13.86
N ASN A 70 -4.50 9.39 -13.91
CA ASN A 70 -4.54 10.82 -14.23
C ASN A 70 -4.83 11.71 -13.01
N MET A 71 -5.07 11.16 -11.82
CA MET A 71 -5.56 11.92 -10.66
C MET A 71 -4.62 13.05 -10.26
N GLY A 72 -3.30 12.88 -10.42
CA GLY A 72 -2.35 13.96 -10.16
C GLY A 72 -2.66 15.22 -10.98
N LYS A 73 -3.05 15.08 -12.25
CA LYS A 73 -3.43 16.21 -13.12
C LYS A 73 -4.77 16.81 -12.71
N GLU A 74 -5.74 15.98 -12.31
CA GLU A 74 -7.06 16.44 -11.86
C GLU A 74 -6.96 17.35 -10.63
N PHE A 75 -5.99 17.09 -9.75
CA PHE A 75 -5.75 17.90 -8.56
C PHE A 75 -4.67 18.97 -8.74
N ASP A 76 -4.15 19.18 -9.95
CA ASP A 76 -3.03 20.12 -10.25
C ASP A 76 -1.77 19.84 -9.40
N MET A 77 -1.46 18.55 -9.22
CA MET A 77 -0.28 18.05 -8.51
C MET A 77 0.80 17.61 -9.51
N GLU A 78 2.04 18.00 -9.26
CA GLU A 78 3.17 17.45 -10.00
C GLU A 78 3.37 15.97 -9.67
N SER A 79 3.63 15.16 -10.69
CA SER A 79 3.91 13.74 -10.49
C SER A 79 5.25 13.54 -9.76
N VAL A 80 5.21 12.72 -8.71
CA VAL A 80 6.37 12.32 -7.91
C VAL A 80 6.65 10.84 -8.10
N LEU A 81 7.89 10.41 -7.82
CA LEU A 81 8.23 8.99 -7.82
C LEU A 81 7.56 8.31 -6.63
N CYS A 82 6.55 7.50 -6.94
CA CYS A 82 5.85 6.61 -6.04
C CYS A 82 6.52 5.23 -6.08
N HIS A 83 6.55 4.54 -4.94
CA HIS A 83 6.97 3.15 -4.83
C HIS A 83 5.97 2.20 -5.52
N GLY A 84 4.67 2.48 -5.42
CA GLY A 84 3.59 1.70 -6.04
C GLY A 84 3.24 0.38 -5.33
N ASP A 85 4.04 -0.02 -4.35
CA ASP A 85 3.81 -1.18 -3.48
C ASP A 85 4.40 -0.94 -2.09
N LEU A 86 4.08 0.20 -1.48
CA LEU A 86 4.61 0.53 -0.16
C LEU A 86 3.75 -0.06 0.95
N TRP A 87 4.24 -1.11 1.61
CA TRP A 87 3.58 -1.79 2.74
C TRP A 87 4.63 -2.35 3.70
N SER A 88 4.20 -2.83 4.88
CA SER A 88 5.10 -3.20 5.98
C SER A 88 6.18 -4.23 5.62
N MET A 89 5.93 -5.13 4.65
CA MET A 89 6.91 -6.14 4.22
C MET A 89 8.00 -5.59 3.29
N ASN A 90 7.75 -4.44 2.66
CA ASN A 90 8.71 -3.74 1.81
C ASN A 90 9.51 -2.68 2.59
N VAL A 91 9.34 -2.62 3.92
CA VAL A 91 10.12 -1.77 4.82
C VAL A 91 11.01 -2.64 5.70
N LEU A 92 12.32 -2.54 5.50
CA LEU A 92 13.32 -3.22 6.31
C LEU A 92 13.62 -2.40 7.56
N TRP A 93 13.63 -3.07 8.71
CA TRP A 93 13.91 -2.46 10.01
C TRP A 93 15.24 -2.95 10.57
N ARG A 94 16.00 -2.04 11.16
CA ARG A 94 17.19 -2.35 11.94
C ARG A 94 16.86 -2.20 13.42
N LYS A 95 17.18 -3.22 14.20
CA LYS A 95 17.06 -3.20 15.66
C LYS A 95 18.35 -2.65 16.28
N ASN A 96 18.22 -1.60 17.08
CA ASN A 96 19.31 -0.97 17.83
C ASN A 96 18.94 -1.00 19.33
N GLY A 97 19.32 -2.07 20.02
CA GLY A 97 18.85 -2.32 21.39
C GLY A 97 17.33 -2.56 21.40
N ASP A 98 16.59 -1.78 22.19
CA ASP A 98 15.12 -1.82 22.23
C ASP A 98 14.45 -0.92 21.17
N ALA A 99 15.22 -0.09 20.47
CA ALA A 99 14.71 0.79 19.42
C ALA A 99 14.70 0.09 18.06
N LEU A 100 13.69 0.40 17.25
CA LEU A 100 13.63 0.05 15.83
C LEU A 100 13.82 1.33 15.00
N SER A 101 14.69 1.25 14.00
CA SER A 101 14.89 2.31 13.01
C SER A 101 14.66 1.73 11.62
N MET A 102 13.99 2.46 10.74
CA MET A 102 13.87 2.08 9.33
C MET A 102 15.27 2.01 8.71
N ALA A 103 15.61 0.88 8.09
CA ALA A 103 16.91 0.63 7.47
C ALA A 103 16.88 0.92 5.97
N ALA A 104 15.83 0.46 5.29
CA ALA A 104 15.64 0.65 3.86
C ALA A 104 14.18 0.38 3.48
N VAL A 105 13.76 0.96 2.37
CA VAL A 105 12.57 0.54 1.62
C VAL A 105 13.05 -0.26 0.41
N VAL A 106 12.42 -1.38 0.08
CA VAL A 106 12.84 -2.34 -0.96
C VAL A 106 11.68 -2.73 -1.87
N ASP A 107 11.98 -3.44 -2.97
CA ASP A 107 11.01 -3.92 -3.96
C ASP A 107 10.35 -2.82 -4.82
N TYR A 108 11.20 -2.09 -5.57
CA TYR A 108 10.80 -0.99 -6.46
C TYR A 108 10.26 -1.43 -7.82
N GLN A 109 9.86 -2.70 -7.99
CA GLN A 109 9.42 -3.22 -9.29
C GLN A 109 8.15 -2.53 -9.84
N THR A 110 7.38 -1.90 -8.96
CA THR A 110 6.18 -1.12 -9.29
C THR A 110 6.40 0.39 -9.21
N ALA A 111 7.64 0.84 -9.03
CA ALA A 111 7.91 2.27 -8.89
C ALA A 111 7.50 3.01 -10.17
N HIS A 112 6.84 4.15 -10.00
CA HIS A 112 6.31 4.93 -11.12
C HIS A 112 6.11 6.39 -10.73
N PHE A 113 6.08 7.26 -11.74
CA PHE A 113 5.67 8.65 -11.53
C PHE A 113 4.15 8.73 -11.47
N GLY A 114 3.64 9.24 -10.35
CA GLY A 114 2.21 9.26 -10.04
C GLY A 114 1.87 10.28 -8.96
N CYS A 115 0.71 10.09 -8.32
CA CYS A 115 0.28 10.92 -7.21
C CYS A 115 0.72 10.31 -5.86
N ALA A 116 1.36 11.12 -5.00
CA ALA A 116 1.84 10.72 -3.67
C ALA A 116 0.77 10.04 -2.79
N ALA A 117 -0.50 10.44 -2.94
CA ALA A 117 -1.61 9.87 -2.20
C ALA A 117 -1.76 8.35 -2.39
N THR A 118 -1.26 7.79 -3.51
CA THR A 118 -1.37 6.36 -3.80
C THR A 118 -0.59 5.50 -2.81
N ASP A 119 0.67 5.84 -2.53
CA ASP A 119 1.49 5.16 -1.53
C ASP A 119 0.98 5.41 -0.10
N LEU A 120 0.50 6.61 0.21
CA LEU A 120 -0.02 6.93 1.54
C LEU A 120 -1.30 6.14 1.86
N VAL A 121 -2.22 6.03 0.90
CA VAL A 121 -3.40 5.14 1.05
C VAL A 121 -2.96 3.69 1.20
N ARG A 122 -1.97 3.22 0.43
CA ARG A 122 -1.44 1.85 0.53
C ARG A 122 -0.89 1.56 1.92
N VAL A 123 -0.02 2.41 2.44
CA VAL A 123 0.58 2.25 3.78
C VAL A 123 -0.50 2.34 4.85
N PHE A 124 -1.38 3.33 4.81
CA PHE A 124 -2.40 3.50 5.86
C PHE A 124 -3.42 2.36 5.85
N CYS A 125 -3.73 1.78 4.69
CA CYS A 125 -4.62 0.63 4.59
C CYS A 125 -3.98 -0.67 5.11
N THR A 126 -2.67 -0.83 4.95
CA THR A 126 -1.96 -2.07 5.30
C THR A 126 -1.31 -2.06 6.69
N CYS A 127 -0.99 -0.88 7.22
CA CYS A 127 -0.26 -0.73 8.48
C CYS A 127 -1.10 -0.21 9.65
N LEU A 128 -2.26 0.41 9.38
CA LEU A 128 -3.14 0.95 10.43
C LEU A 128 -4.43 0.15 10.57
N SER A 129 -4.94 0.08 11.81
CA SER A 129 -6.30 -0.38 12.03
C SER A 129 -7.29 0.58 11.37
N GLY A 130 -8.50 0.11 11.05
CA GLY A 130 -9.55 0.97 10.51
C GLY A 130 -9.92 2.13 11.44
N LYS A 131 -9.83 1.91 12.76
CA LYS A 131 -10.08 2.93 13.78
C LYS A 131 -8.99 4.01 13.77
N ASP A 132 -7.72 3.59 13.79
CA ASP A 132 -6.60 4.54 13.85
C ASP A 132 -6.50 5.34 12.56
N ARG A 133 -6.71 4.70 11.40
CA ARG A 133 -6.77 5.40 10.12
C ARG A 133 -7.88 6.46 10.09
N GLN A 134 -9.07 6.16 10.59
CA GLN A 134 -10.15 7.16 10.65
C GLN A 134 -9.84 8.33 11.57
N ALA A 135 -9.13 8.08 12.68
CA ALA A 135 -8.80 9.10 13.67
C ALA A 135 -7.59 9.96 13.28
N HIS A 136 -6.60 9.40 12.57
CA HIS A 136 -5.28 10.01 12.43
C HIS A 136 -4.83 10.26 10.99
N TRP A 137 -5.62 9.94 9.95
CA TRP A 137 -5.14 10.09 8.57
C TRP A 137 -4.74 11.54 8.23
N GLU A 138 -5.43 12.56 8.76
CA GLU A 138 -5.09 13.97 8.50
C GLU A 138 -3.75 14.35 9.11
N GLU A 139 -3.56 14.02 10.39
CA GLU A 139 -2.31 14.25 11.16
C GLU A 139 -1.12 13.56 10.48
N LEU A 140 -1.30 12.31 10.04
CA LEU A 140 -0.23 11.57 9.37
C LEU A 140 0.13 12.14 7.99
N LEU A 141 -0.83 12.71 7.27
CA LEU A 141 -0.55 13.43 6.01
C LEU A 141 0.16 14.76 6.26
N GLU A 142 -0.17 15.45 7.35
CA GLU A 142 0.53 16.66 7.80
C GLU A 142 1.99 16.36 8.14
N ASP A 143 2.23 15.36 8.98
CA ASP A 143 3.58 14.91 9.33
C ASP A 143 4.40 14.56 8.08
N PHE A 144 3.82 13.77 7.18
CA PHE A 144 4.47 13.42 5.91
C PHE A 144 4.80 14.64 5.07
N TYR A 145 3.86 15.59 4.95
CA TYR A 145 4.05 16.80 4.16
C TYR A 145 5.15 17.69 4.75
N ASP A 146 5.23 17.78 6.07
CA ASP A 146 6.27 18.55 6.76
C ASP A 146 7.65 17.93 6.53
N TYR A 147 7.80 16.60 6.65
CA TYR A 147 9.05 15.91 6.27
C TYR A 147 9.41 16.14 4.80
N LEU A 148 8.44 16.06 3.89
CA LEU A 148 8.69 16.35 2.48
C LEU A 148 9.19 17.78 2.29
N LYS A 149 8.58 18.74 2.97
CA LYS A 149 8.95 20.16 2.88
C LYS A 149 10.37 20.41 3.41
N GLU A 150 10.76 19.74 4.49
CA GLU A 150 12.14 19.75 5.00
C GLU A 150 13.12 19.20 3.94
N GLU A 151 12.82 18.04 3.36
CA GLU A 151 13.64 17.40 2.32
C GLU A 151 13.69 18.18 1.00
N MET A 152 12.66 18.98 0.72
CA MET A 152 12.66 19.89 -0.43
C MET A 152 13.61 21.07 -0.24
N ASP A 153 14.04 21.40 0.98
CA ASP A 153 15.05 22.42 1.28
C ASP A 153 14.80 23.75 0.55
N GLY A 154 13.55 24.24 0.63
CA GLY A 154 13.13 25.51 -0.01
C GLY A 154 12.87 25.45 -1.52
N ARG A 155 13.04 24.29 -2.16
CA ARG A 155 12.61 24.06 -3.55
C ARG A 155 11.09 24.12 -3.68
N LYS A 156 10.61 24.31 -4.93
CA LYS A 156 9.18 24.35 -5.22
C LYS A 156 8.53 23.03 -4.80
N MET A 157 7.51 23.09 -3.95
CA MET A 157 6.75 21.90 -3.57
C MET A 157 5.97 21.35 -4.79
N PRO A 158 5.92 20.02 -4.98
CA PRO A 158 5.17 19.40 -6.08
C PRO A 158 3.65 19.55 -5.92
N TYR A 159 3.18 19.82 -4.71
CA TYR A 159 1.78 20.00 -4.36
C TYR A 159 1.63 20.70 -3.00
N THR A 160 0.41 21.13 -2.68
CA THR A 160 0.01 21.67 -1.38
C THR A 160 -0.53 20.55 -0.47
N LEU A 161 -0.54 20.80 0.84
CA LEU A 161 -1.15 19.88 1.81
C LEU A 161 -2.64 19.63 1.51
N GLU A 162 -3.38 20.67 1.12
CA GLU A 162 -4.81 20.53 0.80
C GLU A 162 -5.04 19.67 -0.45
N GLN A 163 -4.21 19.82 -1.48
CA GLN A 163 -4.23 18.92 -2.64
C GLN A 163 -3.94 17.48 -2.24
N LEU A 164 -2.95 17.24 -1.36
CA LEU A 164 -2.63 15.91 -0.86
C LEU A 164 -3.80 15.28 -0.09
N LYS A 165 -4.44 16.04 0.82
CA LYS A 165 -5.59 15.58 1.60
C LYS A 165 -6.79 15.25 0.70
N GLU A 166 -7.07 16.09 -0.28
CA GLU A 166 -8.17 15.84 -1.22
C GLU A 166 -7.89 14.62 -2.11
N ALA A 167 -6.68 14.52 -2.66
CA ALA A 167 -6.25 13.35 -3.44
C ALA A 167 -6.33 12.06 -2.62
N TYR A 168 -5.92 12.09 -1.35
CA TYR A 168 -6.06 10.96 -0.42
C TYR A 168 -7.53 10.57 -0.24
N ARG A 169 -8.41 11.54 0.08
CA ARG A 169 -9.85 11.27 0.32
C ARG A 169 -10.53 10.65 -0.90
N GLN A 170 -10.26 11.17 -2.09
CA GLN A 170 -10.86 10.72 -3.34
C GLN A 170 -10.32 9.35 -3.78
N TYR A 171 -9.03 9.10 -3.58
CA TYR A 171 -8.41 7.83 -3.93
C TYR A 171 -8.65 6.71 -2.89
N PHE A 172 -8.88 7.06 -1.63
CA PHE A 172 -9.02 6.10 -0.53
C PHE A 172 -9.98 4.94 -0.83
N PRO A 173 -11.20 5.14 -1.36
CA PRO A 173 -12.11 4.04 -1.66
C PRO A 173 -11.52 3.02 -2.66
N ILE A 174 -10.83 3.51 -3.69
CA ILE A 174 -10.19 2.68 -4.72
C ILE A 174 -8.97 1.97 -4.13
N GLY A 175 -8.07 2.71 -3.48
CA GLY A 175 -6.85 2.16 -2.89
C GLY A 175 -7.13 1.13 -1.80
N ALA A 176 -8.13 1.38 -0.93
CA ALA A 176 -8.55 0.43 0.10
C ALA A 176 -9.14 -0.85 -0.52
N PHE A 177 -9.92 -0.73 -1.59
CA PHE A 177 -10.46 -1.89 -2.31
C PHE A 177 -9.33 -2.74 -2.93
N MET A 178 -8.31 -2.10 -3.53
CA MET A 178 -7.17 -2.81 -4.13
C MET A 178 -6.31 -3.59 -3.14
N VAL A 179 -6.42 -3.32 -1.83
CA VAL A 179 -5.73 -4.11 -0.78
C VAL A 179 -6.45 -5.43 -0.47
N VAL A 180 -7.76 -5.51 -0.68
CA VAL A 180 -8.58 -6.69 -0.33
C VAL A 180 -8.04 -8.01 -0.85
N PRO A 181 -7.69 -8.17 -2.14
CA PRO A 181 -7.21 -9.46 -2.64
C PRO A 181 -5.89 -9.92 -2.00
N MET A 182 -5.13 -9.02 -1.37
CA MET A 182 -3.91 -9.40 -0.64
C MET A 182 -4.19 -9.94 0.76
N ILE A 183 -5.32 -9.58 1.40
CA ILE A 183 -5.60 -9.91 2.80
C ILE A 183 -5.67 -11.43 3.02
N GLY A 184 -6.36 -12.16 2.15
CA GLY A 184 -6.53 -13.62 2.27
C GLY A 184 -5.20 -14.39 2.18
N PRO A 185 -4.46 -14.28 1.06
CA PRO A 185 -3.15 -14.90 0.90
C PRO A 185 -2.14 -14.49 1.99
N TYR A 186 -2.17 -13.21 2.39
CA TYR A 186 -1.32 -12.72 3.48
C TYR A 186 -1.66 -13.40 4.81
N PHE A 187 -2.93 -13.48 5.17
CA PHE A 187 -3.37 -14.16 6.39
C PHE A 187 -2.95 -15.63 6.41
N GLU A 188 -3.10 -16.33 5.28
CA GLU A 188 -2.61 -17.71 5.16
C GLU A 188 -1.10 -17.82 5.34
N MET A 189 -0.33 -16.93 4.71
CA MET A 189 1.13 -16.91 4.81
C MET A 189 1.59 -16.69 6.26
N VAL A 190 0.99 -15.71 6.96
CA VAL A 190 1.31 -15.40 8.36
C VAL A 190 0.92 -16.55 9.29
N CYS A 191 -0.25 -17.15 9.10
CA CYS A 191 -0.66 -18.31 9.89
C CYS A 191 0.29 -19.50 9.68
N LYS A 192 0.67 -19.78 8.43
CA LYS A 192 1.62 -20.86 8.10
C LYS A 192 3.01 -20.61 8.72
N SER A 193 3.51 -19.37 8.68
CA SER A 193 4.83 -19.04 9.27
C SER A 193 4.82 -19.11 10.80
N CYS A 194 3.75 -18.63 11.46
CA CYS A 194 3.58 -18.79 12.91
C CYS A 194 3.55 -20.26 13.34
N ASP A 195 2.90 -21.13 12.56
CA ASP A 195 2.88 -22.58 12.81
C ASP A 195 4.27 -23.21 12.65
N GLU A 196 5.04 -22.80 11.64
CA GLU A 196 6.42 -23.24 11.45
C GLU A 196 7.35 -22.82 12.58
N ASP A 197 7.27 -21.56 13.02
CA ASP A 197 8.07 -21.05 14.14
C ASP A 197 7.71 -21.76 15.45
N SER A 198 6.42 -22.04 15.65
CA SER A 198 5.94 -22.82 16.79
C SER A 198 6.44 -24.27 16.75
N LYS A 199 6.51 -24.88 15.56
CA LYS A 199 7.07 -26.22 15.36
C LYS A 199 8.58 -26.24 15.59
N LYS A 200 9.35 -25.27 15.06
CA LYS A 200 10.80 -25.14 15.26
C LYS A 200 11.17 -24.92 16.73
N LYS A 201 10.39 -24.13 17.48
CA LYS A 201 10.57 -23.98 18.93
C LYS A 201 10.29 -25.28 19.70
N ARG A 202 9.30 -26.07 19.28
CA ARG A 202 8.99 -27.37 19.90
C ARG A 202 10.02 -28.46 19.58
N THR A 203 10.62 -28.46 18.39
CA THR A 203 11.69 -29.42 18.02
C THR A 203 13.02 -29.04 18.64
N GLY A 204 13.39 -27.75 18.64
CA GLY A 204 14.62 -27.28 19.30
C GLY A 204 14.64 -27.51 20.82
N HIS A 205 13.48 -27.50 21.49
CA HIS A 205 13.37 -27.84 22.91
C HIS A 205 13.44 -29.35 23.19
N ARG A 206 13.13 -30.22 22.21
CA ARG A 206 13.30 -31.68 22.33
C ARG A 206 14.76 -32.09 22.12
N ASP A 207 15.46 -31.44 21.20
CA ASP A 207 16.87 -31.75 20.91
C ASP A 207 17.83 -31.24 22.01
N ALA A 208 17.46 -30.17 22.74
CA ALA A 208 18.21 -29.71 23.91
C ALA A 208 17.99 -30.59 25.18
N GLY A 209 17.03 -31.52 25.15
CA GLY A 209 16.71 -32.42 26.27
C GLY A 209 17.32 -33.83 26.16
N GLN A 210 18.11 -34.11 25.12
CA GLN A 210 18.74 -35.42 24.90
C GLN A 210 20.27 -35.31 24.75
N THR A 211 20.94 -34.70 25.73
CA THR A 211 22.40 -34.82 25.88
C THR A 211 22.78 -34.97 27.36
N PHE A 212 22.20 -35.95 28.04
CA PHE A 212 22.82 -36.53 29.24
C PHE A 212 22.49 -38.03 29.30
N ASN A 213 23.48 -38.84 28.95
CA ASN A 213 23.78 -40.15 29.52
C ASN A 213 25.21 -40.53 29.15
#